data_AF-A0A8T3KH35-F1
#
_entry.id   AF-A0A8T3KH35-F1
#
_cell.length_a   1.000
_cell.length_b   1.000
_cell.length_c   1.000
_cell.angle_alpha   90.00
_cell.angle_beta   90.00
_cell.angle_gamma   90.00
#
_symmetry.space_group_name_H-M   'P 1'
#
loop_
_entity.id
_entity.type
_entity.pdbx_description
1 polymer ?
#
loop_
_entity_poly.entity_id
_entity_poly.type
_entity_poly.pdbx_seq_one_letter_code
_entity_poly.pdbx_strand_id
1 'polypeptide(L)' 'MFKMCVLEDKQCNNCGECMICDLDRNKICDNCCRCIDRDADYIAVEIDEIMDE' A
#
# COMPACT_ATOMS: atom_id res chain seq x y z
N MET A 1 -7.51 -24.61 -3.56
CA MET A 1 -7.98 -23.51 -2.68
C MET A 1 -8.23 -22.29 -3.56
N PHE A 2 -9.40 -21.66 -3.44
CA PHE A 2 -9.73 -20.47 -4.23
C PHE A 2 -9.27 -19.21 -3.49
N LYS A 3 -8.71 -18.23 -4.21
CA LYS A 3 -8.28 -16.93 -3.66
C LYS A 3 -9.38 -15.89 -3.92
N MET A 4 -9.72 -15.10 -2.91
CA MET A 4 -10.63 -13.96 -3.05
C MET A 4 -9.89 -12.72 -3.59
N CYS A 5 -10.59 -11.87 -4.32
CA CYS A 5 -10.07 -10.57 -4.74
C CYS A 5 -9.91 -9.67 -3.50
N VAL A 6 -8.84 -8.85 -3.48
CA VAL A 6 -8.56 -7.93 -2.38
C VAL A 6 -9.25 -6.57 -2.55
N LEU A 7 -9.72 -6.27 -3.77
CA LEU A 7 -10.40 -5.01 -4.09
C LEU A 7 -11.93 -5.15 -4.15
N GLU A 8 -12.44 -6.35 -4.42
CA GLU A 8 -13.86 -6.60 -4.66
C GLU A 8 -14.30 -7.92 -4.01
N ASP A 9 -15.59 -8.06 -3.70
CA ASP A 9 -16.15 -9.29 -3.16
C ASP A 9 -16.45 -10.32 -4.27
N LYS A 10 -15.38 -10.85 -4.87
CA LYS A 10 -15.45 -11.89 -5.92
C LYS A 10 -14.24 -12.82 -5.87
N GLN A 11 -14.34 -13.98 -6.53
CA GLN A 11 -13.18 -14.86 -6.72
C GLN A 11 -12.14 -14.17 -7.61
N CYS A 12 -10.86 -14.26 -7.22
CA CYS A 12 -9.76 -13.68 -7.98
C CYS A 12 -9.64 -14.34 -9.36
N ASN A 13 -9.63 -13.52 -10.41
CA ASN A 13 -9.45 -13.92 -11.81
C ASN A 13 -8.05 -13.57 -12.36
N ASN A 14 -7.12 -13.14 -11.49
CA ASN A 14 -5.78 -12.67 -11.85
C ASN A 14 -5.74 -11.47 -12.82
N CYS A 15 -6.65 -10.50 -12.66
CA CYS A 15 -6.66 -9.28 -13.48
C CYS A 15 -5.42 -8.38 -13.30
N GLY A 16 -4.75 -8.45 -12.15
CA GLY A 16 -3.55 -7.65 -11.85
C GLY A 16 -3.82 -6.21 -11.40
N GLU A 17 -5.08 -5.79 -11.28
CA GLU A 17 -5.44 -4.41 -10.88
C GLU A 17 -4.89 -4.04 -9.49
N CYS A 18 -4.90 -4.98 -8.54
CA CYS A 18 -4.34 -4.76 -7.20
C CYS A 18 -2.81 -4.58 -7.17
N MET A 19 -2.13 -4.76 -8.30
CA MET A 19 -0.69 -4.52 -8.43
C MET A 19 -0.40 -3.11 -8.97
N ILE A 20 -1.41 -2.34 -9.34
CA ILE A 20 -1.25 -1.00 -9.92
C ILE A 20 -1.38 0.06 -8.83
N CYS A 21 -0.62 1.14 -8.94
CA CYS A 21 -0.68 2.24 -7.98
C CYS A 21 -1.99 3.03 -8.17
N ASP A 22 -2.71 3.27 -7.07
CA ASP A 22 -3.97 4.03 -7.09
C ASP A 22 -3.78 5.48 -7.56
N LEU A 23 -2.58 6.05 -7.40
CA LEU A 23 -2.23 7.40 -7.87
C LEU A 23 -1.76 7.46 -9.33
N ASP A 24 -1.18 6.36 -9.85
CA ASP A 24 -0.63 6.31 -11.20
C ASP A 24 -0.87 4.94 -11.83
N ARG A 25 -1.79 4.91 -12.79
CA ARG A 25 -2.18 3.70 -13.52
C ARG A 25 -1.06 3.10 -14.38
N ASN A 26 0.03 3.83 -14.63
CA ASN A 26 1.19 3.31 -15.36
C ASN A 26 2.27 2.73 -14.42
N LYS A 27 2.09 2.82 -13.10
CA LYS A 27 3.07 2.40 -12.10
C LYS A 27 2.61 1.12 -11.40
N ILE A 28 3.51 0.13 -11.29
CA ILE A 28 3.34 -1.01 -10.38
C ILE A 28 3.50 -0.51 -8.94
N CYS A 29 2.56 -0.85 -8.07
CA CYS A 29 2.59 -0.51 -6.67
C CYS A 29 3.88 -1.06 -6.01
N ASP A 30 4.65 -0.16 -5.43
CA ASP A 30 5.90 -0.43 -4.71
C ASP A 30 5.73 -0.29 -3.19
N ASN A 31 4.48 -0.28 -2.71
CA ASN A 31 4.11 -0.06 -1.31
C ASN A 31 4.67 1.25 -0.72
N CYS A 32 4.84 2.30 -1.52
CA CYS A 32 5.32 3.60 -1.01
C CYS A 32 4.30 4.36 -0.14
N CYS A 33 3.09 3.84 0.02
CA CYS A 33 2.01 4.40 0.85
C CYS A 33 1.60 5.85 0.53
N ARG A 34 1.93 6.37 -0.66
CA ARG A 34 1.57 7.74 -1.06
C ARG A 34 0.09 7.89 -1.42
N CYS A 35 -0.56 6.81 -1.84
CA CYS A 35 -1.98 6.76 -2.17
C CYS A 35 -2.89 6.69 -0.93
N ILE A 36 -2.31 6.34 0.22
CA ILE A 36 -3.04 6.28 1.48
C ILE A 36 -3.17 7.72 1.98
N ASP A 37 -4.39 8.10 2.31
CA ASP A 37 -4.69 9.43 2.81
C ASP A 37 -3.86 9.72 4.07
N ARG A 38 -3.24 10.89 4.10
CA ARG A 38 -2.41 11.36 5.21
C ARG A 38 -3.20 12.15 6.24
N ASP A 39 -4.52 12.31 6.03
CA ASP A 39 -5.46 12.92 6.97
C ASP A 39 -5.74 11.99 8.19
N ALA A 40 -4.70 11.37 8.74
CA ALA A 40 -4.65 10.89 10.11
C ALA A 40 -4.13 12.01 11.02
N ASP A 41 -4.63 12.11 12.25
CA ASP A 41 -4.31 13.24 13.15
C ASP A 41 -2.81 13.44 13.41
N TYR A 42 -1.96 12.40 13.28
CA TYR A 42 -0.51 12.51 13.02
C TYR A 42 0.12 11.18 12.59
N ILE A 43 1.24 11.29 11.87
CA ILE A 43 2.23 10.21 11.68
C ILE A 43 3.47 10.62 12.46
N ALA A 44 3.96 9.78 13.37
CA ALA A 44 5.14 10.06 14.18
C ALA A 44 6.14 8.90 14.11
N VAL A 45 7.43 9.26 14.05
CA VAL A 45 8.56 8.34 14.22
C VAL A 45 9.34 8.85 15.42
N GLU A 46 9.30 8.10 16.53
CA GLU A 46 10.02 8.43 17.77
C GLU A 46 11.45 7.86 17.67
N ILE A 47 12.45 8.67 18.00
CA ILE A 47 13.86 8.30 17.99
C ILE A 47 14.37 8.40 19.42
N ASP A 48 14.69 7.25 20.03
CA ASP A 48 15.11 7.17 21.43
C ASP A 48 16.56 7.61 21.65
N GLU A 49 17.47 7.22 20.75
CA GLU A 49 18.91 7.52 20.84
C GLU A 49 19.57 7.41 19.45
N ILE A 50 20.59 8.21 19.18
CA ILE A 50 21.43 8.11 17.99
C ILE A 50 22.79 7.56 18.43
N MET A 51 23.20 6.44 17.83
CA MET A 51 24.50 5.80 18.12
C MET A 51 25.57 6.33 17.18
N ASP A 52 26.69 6.83 17.73
CA ASP A 52 27.90 7.23 16.99
C ASP A 52 29.03 6.19 17.23
N GLU A 53 29.85 5.91 16.20
CA GLU A 53 31.17 5.25 16.33
C GLU A 53 32.31 6.27 16.22
#